data_AF-A0A2R6GTH9-F1
#
_entry.id   AF-A0A2R6GTH9-F1
#
_cell.length_a   1.000
_cell.length_b   1.000
_cell.length_c   1.000
_cell.angle_alpha   90.00
_cell.angle_beta   90.00
_cell.angle_gamma   90.00
#
_symmetry.space_group_name_H-M   'P 1'
#
loop_
_entity.id
_entity.type
_entity.pdbx_description
1 polymer ?
#
loop_
_entity_poly.entity_id
_entity_poly.type
_entity_poly.pdbx_seq_one_letter_code
_entity_poly.pdbx_strand_id
1 'polypeptide(L)'
;MADDTHEVEFVEADGTTVTATVGADESILDAARRTGVDLRWGCTEGQCTSCTSRLLSGDVEWIADPKAVDEEKRADGLVSLCITRPESDCRVRIGDDVLVEAFPSVWRSLDP
;
A
#
# COMPACT_ATOMS: atom_id res chain seq x y z
N MET A 1 -27.29 4.93 -2.29
CA MET A 1 -25.94 5.52 -2.35
C MET A 1 -25.18 4.62 -3.27
N ALA A 2 -24.57 5.14 -4.34
CA ALA A 2 -23.79 4.28 -5.22
C ALA A 2 -22.63 3.72 -4.38
N ASP A 3 -22.48 2.40 -4.37
CA ASP A 3 -21.26 1.75 -3.90
C ASP A 3 -20.16 2.18 -4.86
N ASP A 4 -19.46 3.28 -4.55
CA ASP A 4 -18.28 3.69 -5.28
C ASP A 4 -17.15 2.71 -4.89
N THR A 5 -16.94 1.72 -5.76
CA THR A 5 -15.91 0.70 -5.61
C THR A 5 -14.88 0.84 -6.73
N HIS A 6 -13.63 0.55 -6.40
CA HIS A 6 -12.52 0.54 -7.37
C HIS A 6 -11.78 -0.79 -7.34
N GLU A 7 -11.25 -1.19 -8.49
CA GLU A 7 -10.40 -2.36 -8.60
C GLU A 7 -8.96 -1.98 -8.23
N VAL A 8 -8.38 -2.69 -7.26
CA VAL A 8 -6.98 -2.52 -6.88
C VAL A 8 -6.21 -3.80 -7.21
N GLU A 9 -5.27 -3.70 -8.15
CA GLU A 9 -4.34 -4.77 -8.50
C GLU A 9 -3.07 -4.67 -7.63
N PHE A 10 -2.82 -5.70 -6.83
CA PHE A 10 -1.59 -5.91 -6.07
C PHE A 10 -0.59 -6.65 -6.95
N VAL A 11 0.59 -6.07 -7.15
CA VAL A 11 1.65 -6.59 -8.02
C VAL A 11 2.86 -7.00 -7.18
N GLU A 12 3.20 -8.28 -7.19
CA GLU A 12 4.40 -8.81 -6.53
C GLU A 12 5.66 -8.63 -7.40
N ALA A 13 6.84 -8.79 -6.79
CA ALA A 13 8.12 -8.63 -7.46
C ALA A 13 8.36 -9.61 -8.63
N ASP A 14 7.76 -10.80 -8.57
CA ASP A 14 7.83 -11.81 -9.64
C ASP A 14 6.82 -11.57 -10.77
N GLY A 15 5.99 -10.54 -10.65
CA GLY A 15 4.94 -10.18 -11.60
C GLY A 15 3.60 -10.87 -11.37
N THR A 16 3.48 -11.71 -10.35
CA THR A 16 2.19 -12.27 -9.91
C THR A 16 1.28 -11.14 -9.45
N THR A 17 -0.02 -11.22 -9.79
CA THR A 17 -1.00 -10.23 -9.38
C THR A 17 -2.23 -10.83 -8.74
N VAL A 18 -2.80 -10.08 -7.80
CA VAL A 18 -4.10 -10.36 -7.18
C VAL A 18 -4.91 -9.07 -7.24
N THR A 19 -6.18 -9.16 -7.60
CA THR A 19 -7.07 -7.99 -7.65
C THR A 19 -8.12 -8.07 -6.57
N ALA A 20 -8.41 -6.94 -5.93
CA ALA A 20 -9.52 -6.79 -5.01
C ALA A 20 -10.41 -5.62 -5.41
N THR A 21 -11.72 -5.83 -5.35
CA THR A 21 -12.70 -4.74 -5.32
C THR A 21 -12.67 -4.09 -3.94
N VAL A 22 -12.44 -2.78 -3.89
CA VAL A 22 -12.31 -1.99 -2.66
C VAL A 22 -13.41 -0.94 -2.63
N GLY A 23 -14.17 -0.88 -1.53
CA GLY A 23 -15.19 0.15 -1.35
C GLY A 23 -14.61 1.48 -0.88
N ALA A 24 -15.32 2.59 -1.14
CA ALA A 24 -14.93 3.93 -0.69
C ALA A 24 -14.70 4.07 0.82
N ASP A 25 -15.26 3.17 1.64
CA ASP A 25 -15.05 3.15 3.10
C ASP A 25 -14.00 2.15 3.60
N GLU A 26 -13.39 1.37 2.70
CA GLU A 26 -12.44 0.30 3.02
C GLU A 26 -11.00 0.74 2.70
N SER A 27 -10.07 0.53 3.63
CA SER A 27 -8.66 0.76 3.33
C SER A 27 -8.14 -0.28 2.33
N ILE A 28 -7.16 0.10 1.50
CA ILE A 28 -6.54 -0.84 0.56
C ILE A 28 -5.90 -2.03 1.32
N LEU A 29 -5.35 -1.81 2.53
CA LEU A 29 -4.84 -2.90 3.38
C LEU A 29 -5.94 -3.89 3.78
N ASP A 30 -7.11 -3.42 4.18
CA ASP A 30 -8.19 -4.32 4.62
C ASP A 30 -8.70 -5.16 3.45
N ALA A 31 -8.80 -4.57 2.25
CA ALA A 31 -9.11 -5.32 1.04
C ALA A 31 -8.04 -6.37 0.70
N ALA A 32 -6.75 -6.01 0.81
CA ALA A 32 -5.63 -6.95 0.61
C ALA A 32 -5.73 -8.16 1.57
N ARG A 33 -6.03 -7.90 2.84
CA ARG A 33 -6.17 -8.94 3.87
C ARG A 33 -7.36 -9.84 3.60
N ARG A 34 -8.48 -9.27 3.11
CA ARG A 34 -9.69 -10.00 2.76
C ARG A 34 -9.49 -10.94 1.57
N THR A 35 -8.64 -10.57 0.62
CA THR A 35 -8.31 -11.39 -0.57
C THR A 35 -7.11 -12.31 -0.39
N GLY A 36 -6.46 -12.27 0.77
CA GLY A 36 -5.35 -13.16 1.11
C GLY A 36 -4.00 -12.75 0.51
N VAL A 37 -3.86 -11.48 0.12
CA VAL A 37 -2.60 -10.90 -0.32
C VAL A 37 -1.60 -10.89 0.84
N ASP A 38 -0.40 -11.44 0.62
CA ASP A 38 0.67 -11.46 1.62
C ASP A 38 1.37 -10.10 1.67
N LEU A 39 0.83 -9.21 2.50
CA LEU A 39 1.40 -7.89 2.76
C LEU A 39 1.87 -7.83 4.22
N ARG A 40 3.06 -7.27 4.45
CA ARG A 40 3.50 -6.92 5.79
C ARG A 40 2.59 -5.83 6.37
N TRP A 41 2.16 -5.98 7.63
CA TRP A 41 1.40 -4.93 8.32
C TRP A 41 1.70 -4.97 9.83
N GLY A 42 1.30 -3.92 10.55
CA GLY A 42 1.61 -3.77 11.97
C GLY A 42 0.66 -2.79 12.68
N CYS A 43 0.97 -1.50 12.66
CA CYS A 43 0.24 -0.50 13.45
C CYS A 43 -1.17 -0.18 12.92
N THR A 44 -1.40 -0.26 11.60
CA THR A 44 -2.66 0.16 10.93
C THR A 44 -3.06 1.64 11.10
N GLU A 45 -2.15 2.48 11.58
CA GLU A 45 -2.39 3.90 11.88
C GLU A 45 -1.43 4.83 11.11
N GLY A 46 -0.76 4.34 10.07
CA GLY A 46 0.21 5.13 9.29
C GLY A 46 1.52 5.45 10.02
N GLN A 47 1.81 4.79 11.15
CA GLN A 47 2.98 5.06 11.98
C GLN A 47 4.20 4.19 11.64
N CYS A 48 3.98 2.93 11.23
CA CYS A 48 5.04 2.01 10.83
C CYS A 48 5.12 1.90 9.31
N THR A 49 6.25 1.40 8.80
CA THR A 49 6.51 1.27 7.36
C THR A 49 6.03 -0.05 6.76
N SER A 50 5.48 -0.96 7.58
CA SER A 50 5.22 -2.35 7.18
C SER A 50 4.30 -2.47 5.97
N CYS A 51 3.20 -1.71 5.94
CA CYS A 51 2.24 -1.74 4.84
C CYS A 51 2.55 -0.69 3.75
N THR A 52 3.80 -0.20 3.70
CA THR A 52 4.21 0.71 2.63
C THR A 52 4.30 -0.06 1.32
N SER A 53 3.76 0.52 0.28
CA SER A 53 3.72 -0.04 -1.08
C SER A 53 4.00 1.08 -2.08
N ARG A 54 4.15 0.74 -3.36
CA ARG A 54 4.37 1.74 -4.41
C ARG A 54 3.16 1.81 -5.32
N LEU A 55 2.57 3.00 -5.44
CA LEU A 55 1.52 3.27 -6.41
C LEU A 55 2.13 3.31 -7.82
N LEU A 56 1.70 2.40 -8.68
CA LEU A 56 2.15 2.28 -10.06
C LEU A 56 1.23 3.08 -11.01
N SER A 57 -0.06 3.13 -10.70
CA SER A 57 -1.07 3.90 -11.42
C SER A 57 -2.34 4.06 -10.59
N GLY A 58 -3.15 5.04 -10.95
CA GLY A 58 -4.38 5.38 -10.25
C GLY A 58 -4.16 6.49 -9.22
N ASP A 59 -5.22 6.79 -8.47
CA ASP A 59 -5.28 7.86 -7.48
C ASP A 59 -5.80 7.31 -6.15
N VAL A 60 -5.27 7.85 -5.06
CA VAL A 60 -5.62 7.42 -3.71
C VAL A 60 -5.87 8.61 -2.80
N GLU A 61 -6.87 8.46 -1.94
CA GLU A 61 -7.17 9.40 -0.87
C GLU A 61 -6.47 8.94 0.42
N TRP A 62 -5.87 9.88 1.14
CA TRP A 62 -5.30 9.65 2.47
C TRP A 62 -6.35 9.89 3.56
N ILE A 63 -6.66 8.85 4.33
CA ILE A 63 -7.58 8.92 5.49
C ILE A 63 -6.97 9.77 6.62
N ALA A 64 -5.64 9.70 6.76
CA ALA A 64 -4.87 10.42 7.77
C ALA A 64 -3.47 10.73 7.24
N ASP A 65 -2.76 11.64 7.91
CA ASP A 65 -1.38 11.98 7.55
C ASP A 65 -0.40 10.89 8.04
N PRO A 66 0.33 10.20 7.15
CA PRO A 66 1.28 9.15 7.54
C PRO A 66 2.52 9.75 8.20
N LYS A 67 2.99 9.12 9.29
CA LYS A 67 4.35 9.37 9.82
C LYS A 67 5.42 8.52 9.13
N ALA A 68 5.02 7.38 8.56
CA ALA A 68 5.94 6.44 7.92
C ALA A 68 6.39 6.86 6.52
N VAL A 69 5.57 7.65 5.81
CA VAL A 69 5.78 8.07 4.43
C VAL A 69 5.73 9.60 4.36
N ASP A 70 6.91 10.23 4.41
CA ASP A 70 7.07 11.68 4.26
C ASP A 70 6.77 12.17 2.84
N GLU A 71 6.76 13.49 2.64
CA GLU A 71 6.41 14.11 1.36
C GLU A 71 7.31 13.67 0.20
N GLU A 72 8.61 13.46 0.45
CA GLU A 72 9.57 12.98 -0.56
C GLU A 72 9.18 11.56 -1.02
N LYS A 73 8.89 10.66 -0.07
CA LYS A 73 8.44 9.30 -0.38
C LYS A 73 7.09 9.28 -1.10
N ARG A 74 6.16 10.17 -0.73
CA ARG A 74 4.89 10.32 -1.46
C ARG A 74 5.14 10.76 -2.91
N ALA A 75 6.05 11.71 -3.12
CA ALA A 75 6.43 12.17 -4.46
C ALA A 75 7.09 11.06 -5.30
N ASP A 76 7.81 10.14 -4.67
CA ASP A 76 8.40 8.95 -5.32
C ASP A 76 7.38 7.83 -5.60
N GLY A 77 6.13 8.03 -5.21
CA GLY A 77 5.01 7.11 -5.43
C GLY A 77 4.80 6.10 -4.31
N LEU A 78 5.36 6.30 -3.11
CA LEU A 78 5.10 5.43 -1.96
C LEU A 78 3.79 5.79 -1.26
N VAL A 79 3.10 4.77 -0.78
CA VAL A 79 1.77 4.85 -0.18
C VAL A 79 1.67 3.93 1.04
N SER A 80 0.96 4.35 2.10
CA SER A 80 0.66 3.49 3.26
C SER A 80 -0.74 2.90 3.16
N LEU A 81 -0.85 1.65 2.72
CA LEU A 81 -2.13 1.03 2.37
C LEU A 81 -3.15 0.95 3.52
N CYS A 82 -2.69 1.04 4.78
CA CYS A 82 -3.57 1.01 5.96
C CYS A 82 -4.41 2.28 6.17
N ILE A 83 -3.99 3.41 5.58
CA ILE A 83 -4.64 4.70 5.76
C ILE A 83 -4.90 5.37 4.41
N THR A 84 -5.06 4.56 3.36
CA THR A 84 -5.45 5.04 2.03
C THR A 84 -6.60 4.25 1.45
N ARG A 85 -7.42 4.95 0.68
CA ARG A 85 -8.55 4.42 -0.11
C ARG A 85 -8.32 4.74 -1.58
N PRO A 86 -8.79 3.91 -2.52
CA PRO A 86 -8.71 4.25 -3.93
C PRO A 86 -9.73 5.33 -4.31
N GLU A 87 -9.33 6.26 -5.16
CA GLU A 87 -10.23 7.21 -5.85
C GLU A 87 -10.42 6.85 -7.34
N SER A 88 -9.62 5.89 -7.82
CA SER A 88 -9.73 5.28 -9.14
C SER A 88 -9.19 3.85 -9.09
N ASP A 89 -9.33 3.11 -10.19
CA ASP A 89 -8.70 1.79 -10.30
C ASP A 89 -7.18 1.93 -10.17
N CYS A 90 -6.62 1.22 -9.20
CA CYS A 90 -5.24 1.38 -8.79
C CYS A 90 -4.40 0.14 -9.09
N ARG A 91 -3.11 0.36 -9.32
CA ARG A 91 -2.12 -0.72 -9.33
C ARG A 91 -1.06 -0.39 -8.29
N VAL A 92 -0.80 -1.31 -7.38
CA VAL A 92 0.16 -1.13 -6.29
C VAL A 92 1.19 -2.25 -6.28
N ARG A 93 2.48 -1.91 -6.34
CA ARG A 93 3.56 -2.87 -6.11
C ARG A 93 3.71 -3.09 -4.61
N ILE A 94 3.71 -4.35 -4.22
CA ILE A 94 3.86 -4.81 -2.85
C ILE A 94 5.09 -5.70 -2.71
N GLY A 95 5.52 -5.92 -1.47
CA GLY A 95 6.61 -6.84 -1.16
C GLY A 95 7.76 -6.21 -0.36
N ASP A 96 8.62 -7.07 0.16
CA ASP A 96 9.78 -6.67 0.96
C ASP A 96 10.80 -5.87 0.11
N ASP A 97 10.84 -6.07 -1.21
CA ASP A 97 11.65 -5.31 -2.16
C ASP A 97 11.30 -3.82 -2.17
N VAL A 98 10.02 -3.45 -2.09
CA VAL A 98 9.59 -2.06 -1.98
C VAL A 98 10.10 -1.44 -0.68
N LEU A 99 10.07 -2.19 0.42
CA LEU A 99 10.56 -1.73 1.72
C LEU A 99 12.08 -1.55 1.73
N VAL A 100 12.82 -2.44 1.08
CA VAL A 100 14.28 -2.35 0.91
C VAL A 100 14.67 -1.13 0.08
N GLU A 101 13.98 -0.89 -1.03
CA GLU A 101 14.19 0.29 -1.89
C GLU A 101 13.88 1.60 -1.15
N ALA A 102 12.75 1.63 -0.42
CA ALA A 102 12.24 2.83 0.25
C ALA A 102 12.91 3.15 1.59
N PHE A 103 13.31 2.13 2.34
CA PHE A 103 13.84 2.23 3.70
C PHE A 103 15.12 1.40 3.86
N PRO A 104 16.18 1.66 3.06
CA PRO A 104 17.38 0.82 3.06
C PRO A 104 18.08 0.80 4.42
N SER A 105 18.01 1.88 5.20
CA SER A 105 18.60 1.95 6.54
C SER A 105 17.87 1.09 7.59
N VAL A 106 16.57 0.86 7.41
CA VAL A 106 15.76 0.03 8.31
C VAL A 106 16.03 -1.44 8.05
N TRP A 107 16.14 -1.82 6.77
CA TRP A 107 16.31 -3.23 6.39
C TRP A 107 17.75 -3.72 6.38
N ARG A 108 18.73 -2.82 6.22
CA ARG A 108 20.17 -3.16 6.27
C ARG A 108 20.65 -3.63 7.65
N SER A 109 19.83 -3.51 8.70
CA SER A 109 20.08 -4.11 10.02
C SER A 109 19.50 -5.52 10.18
N LEU A 110 18.79 -6.06 9.18
CA LEU A 110 18.20 -7.40 9.17
C LEU A 110 18.82 -8.33 8.12
N ASP A 111 19.80 -7.86 7.35
CA ASP A 111 20.68 -8.69 6.52
C ASP A 111 21.64 -9.46 7.46
N PRO A 112 21.62 -10.81 7.47
CA PRO A 112 22.46 -11.63 8.36
C PRO A 112 23.97 -11.53 8.09
#